data_AF-A0A9Q0YV55-F1
#
_entry.id   AF-A0A9Q0YV55-F1
#
_cell.length_a   1.000
_cell.length_b   1.000
_cell.length_c   1.000
_cell.angle_alpha   90.00
_cell.angle_beta   90.00
_cell.angle_gamma   90.00
#
_symmetry.space_group_name_H-M   'P 1'
#
loop_
_entity.id
_entity.type
_entity.pdbx_description
1 polymer ?
#
loop_
_entity_poly.entity_id
_entity_poly.type
_entity_poly.pdbx_seq_one_letter_code
_entity_poly.pdbx_strand_id
1 'polypeptide(L)'
;MKAFPHPFLVFLEKVETNRVFLRDTTNISPFSILLFGGAISIQHQTGLLTIDGWLKLTASAQYAVLFKELRSTLHALLKELIRKPEVSSMHC
;
A
#
# COMPACT_ATOMS: atom_id res chain seq x y z
N MET A 1 -4.48 -27.49 -1.36
CA MET A 1 -4.47 -26.11 -1.90
C MET A 1 -4.00 -25.18 -0.80
N LYS A 2 -2.93 -24.42 -1.01
CA LYS A 2 -2.41 -23.48 0.01
C LYS A 2 -3.30 -22.25 -0.03
N ALA A 3 -4.06 -22.00 1.04
CA ALA A 3 -4.92 -20.83 1.13
C ALA A 3 -4.05 -19.57 1.23
N PHE A 4 -4.43 -18.50 0.52
CA PHE A 4 -3.79 -17.21 0.70
C PHE A 4 -4.25 -16.58 2.02
N PRO A 5 -3.33 -16.10 2.88
CA PRO A 5 -3.69 -15.49 4.16
C PRO A 5 -4.41 -14.14 4.00
N HIS A 6 -4.22 -13.46 2.87
CA HIS A 6 -4.86 -12.19 2.55
C HIS A 6 -5.54 -12.22 1.17
N PRO A 7 -6.55 -11.38 0.91
CA PRO A 7 -7.28 -11.38 -0.36
C PRO A 7 -6.58 -10.60 -1.48
N PHE A 8 -5.37 -10.07 -1.26
CA PHE A 8 -4.69 -9.19 -2.20
C PHE A 8 -3.42 -9.80 -2.78
N LEU A 9 -3.22 -9.59 -4.08
CA LEU A 9 -2.03 -10.00 -4.82
C LEU A 9 -1.47 -8.80 -5.56
N VAL A 10 -0.15 -8.66 -5.54
CA VAL A 10 0.59 -7.83 -6.49
C VAL A 10 1.24 -8.75 -7.52
N PHE A 11 1.43 -8.25 -8.74
CA PHE A 11 2.03 -8.99 -9.84
C PHE A 11 3.02 -8.10 -10.59
N LEU A 12 4.03 -8.71 -11.20
CA LEU A 12 5.00 -7.99 -12.02
C LEU A 12 4.57 -7.93 -13.49
N GLU A 13 4.10 -9.05 -14.04
CA GLU A 13 3.75 -9.15 -15.46
C GLU A 13 2.30 -9.63 -15.64
N LYS A 14 1.57 -8.95 -16.53
CA LYS A 14 0.26 -9.37 -17.04
C LYS A 14 0.41 -9.80 -18.48
N VAL A 15 0.15 -11.08 -18.76
CA VAL A 15 0.27 -11.66 -20.10
C VAL A 15 -1.10 -12.08 -20.60
N GLU A 16 -1.44 -11.68 -21.82
CA GLU A 16 -2.68 -12.08 -22.47
C GLU A 16 -2.35 -12.95 -23.67
N THR A 17 -2.86 -14.18 -23.66
CA THR A 17 -2.84 -15.08 -24.83
C THR A 17 -4.27 -15.36 -25.25
N ASN A 18 -4.85 -16.48 -24.80
CA ASN A 18 -6.27 -16.78 -24.91
C ASN A 18 -7.06 -16.34 -23.66
N ARG A 19 -6.36 -16.10 -22.55
CA ARG A 19 -6.87 -15.58 -21.27
C ARG A 19 -5.79 -14.69 -20.65
N VAL A 20 -6.19 -13.86 -19.70
CA VAL A 20 -5.25 -13.05 -18.91
C VAL A 20 -4.63 -13.92 -17.82
N PHE A 21 -3.30 -13.93 -17.77
CA PHE A 21 -2.49 -14.57 -16.75
C PHE A 21 -1.61 -13.54 -16.05
N LEU A 22 -1.42 -13.70 -14.74
CA LEU A 22 -0.49 -12.90 -13.94
C LEU A 22 0.73 -13.76 -13.61
N ARG A 23 1.94 -13.23 -13.83
CA ARG A 23 3.20 -13.87 -13.47
C ARG A 23 3.88 -13.10 -12.34
N ASP A 24 4.69 -13.83 -11.57
CA ASP A 24 5.40 -13.33 -10.39
C ASP A 24 4.47 -12.62 -9.40
N THR A 25 3.53 -13.41 -8.86
CA THR A 25 2.53 -12.90 -7.91
C THR A 25 3.00 -13.06 -6.48
N THR A 26 2.72 -12.05 -5.64
CA THR A 26 3.01 -12.09 -4.20
C THR A 26 1.73 -11.73 -3.43
N ASN A 27 1.37 -12.55 -2.43
CA ASN A 27 0.26 -12.25 -1.52
C ASN A 27 0.68 -11.18 -0.51
N ILE A 28 -0.10 -10.12 -0.41
CA ILE A 28 0.24 -8.97 0.42
C ILE A 28 -0.86 -8.67 1.45
N SER A 29 -0.43 -8.12 2.57
CA SER A 29 -1.34 -7.59 3.58
C SER A 29 -2.06 -6.34 3.06
N PRO A 30 -3.32 -6.09 3.46
CA PRO A 30 -4.00 -4.82 3.21
C PRO A 30 -3.19 -3.60 3.69
N PHE A 31 -2.35 -3.77 4.73
CA PHE A 31 -1.49 -2.70 5.25
C PHE A 31 -0.44 -2.24 4.25
N SER A 32 0.08 -3.14 3.40
CA SER A 32 1.02 -2.77 2.34
C SER A 32 0.36 -1.82 1.34
N ILE A 33 -0.92 -2.06 1.00
CA ILE A 33 -1.69 -1.18 0.11
C ILE A 33 -2.02 0.14 0.82
N LEU A 34 -2.36 0.10 2.11
CA LEU A 34 -2.58 1.32 2.90
C LEU A 34 -1.32 2.17 3.04
N LEU A 35 -0.12 1.61 2.98
CA LEU A 35 1.12 2.39 3.04
C LEU A 35 1.58 2.89 1.67
N PHE A 36 1.59 2.02 0.66
CA PHE A 36 2.21 2.30 -0.64
C PHE A 36 1.23 2.50 -1.81
N GLY A 37 -0.06 2.26 -1.59
CA GLY A 37 -1.08 2.43 -2.62
C GLY A 37 -1.45 3.89 -2.91
N GLY A 38 -2.51 4.08 -3.70
CA GLY A 38 -2.99 5.40 -4.12
C GLY A 38 -3.62 6.26 -3.01
N ALA A 39 -4.36 7.30 -3.41
CA ALA A 39 -4.97 8.25 -2.50
C ALA A 39 -5.99 7.58 -1.55
N ILE A 40 -5.96 7.93 -0.27
CA ILE A 40 -6.87 7.38 0.74
C ILE A 40 -8.01 8.36 1.00
N SER A 41 -9.23 7.92 0.70
CA SER A 41 -10.49 8.58 1.10
C SER A 41 -11.14 7.83 2.27
N ILE A 42 -11.60 8.57 3.28
CA ILE A 42 -12.12 8.01 4.53
C ILE A 42 -13.60 8.38 4.63
N GLN A 43 -14.47 7.38 4.71
CA GLN A 43 -15.88 7.59 5.00
C GLN A 43 -16.13 7.32 6.49
N HIS A 44 -15.98 8.36 7.31
CA HIS A 44 -16.02 8.26 8.78
C HIS A 44 -17.31 7.66 9.34
N GLN A 45 -18.44 7.90 8.68
CA GLN A 45 -19.76 7.40 9.12
C GLN A 45 -19.92 5.89 8.96
N THR A 46 -19.24 5.28 7.97
CA THR A 46 -19.39 3.87 7.62
C THR A 46 -18.18 3.03 8.00
N GLY A 47 -17.07 3.65 8.46
CA GLY A 47 -15.81 2.93 8.74
C GLY A 47 -15.17 2.34 7.48
N LEU A 48 -15.49 2.91 6.31
CA LEU A 48 -15.03 2.43 5.02
C LEU A 48 -13.88 3.32 4.51
N LEU A 49 -12.79 2.68 4.09
CA LEU A 49 -11.67 3.31 3.42
C LEU A 49 -11.72 2.98 1.93
N THR A 50 -11.52 3.99 1.09
CA THR A 50 -11.38 3.80 -0.35
C THR A 50 -9.98 4.24 -0.77
N ILE A 51 -9.22 3.32 -1.37
CA ILE A 51 -7.92 3.57 -1.96
C ILE A 51 -8.12 3.76 -3.46
N ASP A 52 -7.59 4.86 -3.98
CA ASP A 52 -7.56 5.19 -5.41
C ASP A 52 -8.96 5.23 -6.08
N GLY A 53 -10.00 5.49 -5.29
CA GLY A 53 -11.38 5.63 -5.77
C GLY A 53 -12.13 4.32 -6.02
N TRP A 54 -11.48 3.16 -6.02
CA TRP A 54 -12.13 1.87 -6.34
C TRP A 54 -11.93 0.79 -5.27
N LEU A 55 -10.77 0.76 -4.61
CA LEU A 55 -10.43 -0.32 -3.69
C LEU A 55 -10.97 -0.04 -2.29
N LYS A 56 -11.96 -0.81 -1.87
CA LYS A 56 -12.65 -0.65 -0.57
C LYS A 56 -12.03 -1.55 0.49
N LEU A 57 -11.70 -0.98 1.65
CA LEU A 57 -11.21 -1.67 2.83
C LEU A 57 -12.02 -1.27 4.06
N THR A 58 -12.28 -2.22 4.95
CA THR A 58 -12.87 -1.95 6.26
C THR A 58 -11.76 -1.76 7.28
N ALA A 59 -11.72 -0.59 7.91
CA ALA A 59 -10.81 -0.33 9.02
C ALA A 59 -11.34 0.86 9.85
N SER A 60 -10.94 0.92 11.12
CA SER A 60 -11.29 2.08 11.95
C SER A 60 -10.69 3.36 11.37
N ALA A 61 -11.36 4.49 11.58
CA ALA A 61 -10.86 5.79 11.13
C ALA A 61 -9.45 6.10 11.68
N GLN A 62 -9.11 5.56 12.86
CA GLN A 62 -7.81 5.69 13.50
C GLN A 62 -6.69 5.10 12.64
N TYR A 63 -6.89 3.92 12.04
CA TYR A 63 -5.90 3.33 11.13
C TYR A 63 -5.64 4.23 9.92
N ALA A 64 -6.69 4.81 9.34
CA ALA A 64 -6.52 5.66 8.17
C ALA A 64 -5.75 6.95 8.47
N VAL A 65 -6.00 7.57 9.63
CA VAL A 65 -5.22 8.73 10.09
C VAL A 65 -3.77 8.33 10.33
N LEU A 66 -3.53 7.21 11.02
CA LEU A 66 -2.18 6.70 11.26
C LEU A 66 -1.41 6.48 9.95
N PHE A 67 -2.01 5.82 8.96
CA PHE A 67 -1.34 5.58 7.67
C PHE A 67 -1.14 6.87 6.87
N LYS A 68 -2.01 7.89 7.00
CA LYS A 68 -1.76 9.21 6.41
C LYS A 68 -0.53 9.88 7.00
N GLU A 69 -0.41 9.90 8.33
CA GLU A 69 0.76 10.47 9.01
C GLU A 69 2.03 9.67 8.69
N LEU A 70 1.95 8.34 8.68
CA LEU A 70 3.09 7.48 8.34
C LEU A 70 3.58 7.73 6.90
N ARG A 71 2.66 7.88 5.94
CA ARG A 71 3.01 8.25 4.55
C ARG A 71 3.68 9.62 4.48
N SER A 72 3.18 10.60 5.22
CA SER A 72 3.75 11.95 5.27
C SER A 72 5.19 11.92 5.79
N THR A 73 5.43 11.25 6.91
CA THR A 73 6.76 11.08 7.50
C THR A 73 7.71 10.34 6.56
N LEU A 74 7.26 9.23 5.96
CA LEU A 74 8.06 8.48 4.99
C LEU A 74 8.44 9.37 3.80
N HIS A 75 7.51 10.16 3.26
CA HIS A 75 7.80 11.06 2.15
C HIS A 75 8.79 12.16 2.53
N ALA A 76 8.67 12.73 3.72
CA ALA A 76 9.63 13.71 4.24
C ALA A 76 11.05 13.12 4.35
N LEU A 77 11.16 11.92 4.92
CA LEU A 77 12.44 11.19 5.02
C LEU A 77 13.04 10.89 3.65
N LEU A 78 12.24 10.37 2.71
CA LEU A 78 12.71 10.10 1.35
C LEU A 78 13.18 11.38 0.65
N LYS A 79 12.50 12.51 0.86
CA LYS A 79 12.88 13.80 0.29
C LYS A 79 14.21 14.31 0.87
N GLU A 80 14.45 14.08 2.15
CA GLU A 80 15.73 14.37 2.78
C GLU A 80 16.84 13.47 2.23
N LEU A 81 16.60 12.16 2.13
CA LEU A 81 17.55 11.19 1.58
C LEU A 81 17.90 11.47 0.12
N ILE A 82 16.94 11.95 -0.69
CA ILE A 82 17.23 12.39 -2.07
C ILE A 82 18.15 13.62 -2.07
N ARG A 83 17.97 14.55 -1.13
CA ARG A 83 18.80 15.77 -1.03
C ARG A 83 20.18 15.49 -0.46
N LYS A 84 20.29 14.53 0.46
CA LYS A 84 21.50 14.13 1.18
C LYS A 84 21.54 12.61 1.35
N PRO A 85 21.98 11.86 0.34
CA PRO A 85 22.00 10.40 0.37
C PRO A 85 22.92 9.83 1.45
N GLU A 86 23.96 10.58 1.86
CA GLU A 86 24.92 10.18 2.90
C GLU A 86 24.32 10.03 4.32
N VAL A 87 23.13 10.58 4.57
CA VAL A 87 22.47 10.52 5.89
C VAL A 87 22.02 9.09 6.22
N SER A 88 21.74 8.24 5.22
CA SER A 88 21.29 6.86 5.45
C SER A 88 22.35 5.96 6.09
N SER A 89 23.63 6.33 6.03
CA SER A 89 24.75 5.51 6.53
C SER A 89 25.19 5.82 7.97
N MET A 90 24.54 6.74 8.68
CA MET A 90 25.02 7.28 9.96
C MET A 90 24.17 6.94 11.19
N HIS A 91 23.24 5.98 11.10
CA HIS A 91 22.57 5.40 12.27
C HIS A 91 22.65 3.86 12.21
N CYS A 92 23.76 3.33 12.70
CA CYS A 92 23.84 2.01 13.35
C CYS A 92 24.36 2.23 14.77
#